data_AF-A0A1C6NM68-F1
#
_entry.id   AF-A0A1C6NM68-F1
#
_cell.length_a   1.000
_cell.length_b   1.000
_cell.length_c   1.000
_cell.angle_alpha   90.00
_cell.angle_beta   90.00
_cell.angle_gamma   90.00
#
_symmetry.space_group_name_H-M   'P 1'
#
loop_
_entity.id
_entity.type
_entity.pdbx_description
1 polymer ?
#
loop_
_entity_poly.entity_id
_entity_poly.type
_entity_poly.pdbx_seq_one_letter_code
_entity_poly.pdbx_strand_id
1 'polypeptide(L)'
;MGARGTTFSEVMAGSVRLAGEREPRPVRLDLAVRADEVLRPLGTTEGELTGRVRVAGWADDTGMRGELEISPLARRRIRYRIHFTAGGRRCTLDGWKSISPARPVKSMTVLPFVLLEDGEQTGEGTLRFPLATQLLPFLRSFRFPRRTAPPSGAADPGALLPPRWDGAAGRTEVWYTTVTDPQSGTGLWLHHELVAPADGSGAYAHGWVAQFPGDGQEPVRHARFGPEPWKPAGGQSRGDEEAEGAQGSGFTAGGIEAVPGRLRGSAGPFSWDLTEQPDGEPLFTFPRWSWRRPLLPAAQIVPAPQATYSGSFTHDGGELRLDDAPGATARIYGHGNARRWAWLHAHLGGGDVLEIVAAVSMRPVLRRLPPLVFLRLRKDGRTWPRRVERAAVGWAGVGRFRADIGLPVWTVTGHSGMRRVKVVVTQPEERTLALDYTDPDGSGAVCRNSETADAHILLERWWGRWRKEAEWLLDGTAHAEVGGR
;
A
#
# COMPACT_ATOMS: atom_id res chain seq x y z
N MET A 1 -26.87 -9.33 -5.66
CA MET A 1 -26.49 -9.27 -7.10
C MET A 1 -25.50 -8.12 -7.34
N GLY A 2 -24.26 -8.47 -7.75
CA GLY A 2 -23.53 -7.75 -8.80
C GLY A 2 -22.91 -6.36 -8.61
N ALA A 3 -22.21 -6.03 -7.50
CA ALA A 3 -21.51 -4.73 -7.37
C ALA A 3 -20.08 -4.70 -8.01
N ARG A 4 -19.90 -5.18 -9.24
CA ARG A 4 -18.56 -5.28 -9.90
C ARG A 4 -18.39 -4.48 -11.20
N GLY A 5 -19.23 -3.48 -11.46
CA GLY A 5 -19.22 -2.73 -12.72
C GLY A 5 -18.39 -1.44 -12.75
N THR A 6 -17.91 -1.05 -13.93
CA THR A 6 -17.29 0.26 -14.22
C THR A 6 -18.31 1.20 -14.85
N THR A 7 -18.43 2.43 -14.36
CA THR A 7 -19.21 3.47 -15.06
C THR A 7 -18.34 4.67 -15.40
N PHE A 8 -18.59 5.32 -16.53
CA PHE A 8 -17.97 6.58 -16.92
C PHE A 8 -18.86 7.35 -17.91
N SER A 9 -18.53 8.60 -18.19
CA SER A 9 -19.24 9.45 -19.13
C SER A 9 -18.26 9.97 -20.19
N GLU A 10 -18.71 10.02 -21.45
CA GLU A 10 -17.91 10.45 -22.59
C GLU A 10 -18.68 11.44 -23.46
N VAL A 11 -18.02 12.50 -23.90
CA VAL A 11 -18.59 13.49 -24.84
C VAL A 11 -17.77 13.50 -26.11
N MET A 12 -18.44 13.36 -27.26
CA MET A 12 -17.82 13.42 -28.58
C MET A 12 -18.56 14.41 -29.46
N ALA A 13 -17.82 15.10 -30.35
CA ALA A 13 -18.40 16.02 -31.32
C ALA A 13 -17.71 15.86 -32.67
N GLY A 14 -18.44 16.12 -33.75
CA GLY A 14 -17.93 15.92 -35.09
C GLY A 14 -18.95 16.30 -36.14
N SER A 15 -18.93 15.59 -37.27
CA SER A 15 -19.83 15.87 -38.39
C SER A 15 -20.34 14.59 -39.04
N VAL A 16 -21.52 14.66 -39.63
CA VAL A 16 -22.17 13.59 -40.39
C VAL A 16 -22.69 14.11 -41.72
N ARG A 17 -22.54 13.35 -42.79
CA ARG A 17 -23.16 13.62 -44.08
C ARG A 17 -24.29 12.62 -44.28
N LEU A 18 -25.51 13.11 -44.43
CA LEU A 18 -26.68 12.30 -44.75
C LEU A 18 -26.72 12.03 -46.26
N ALA A 19 -27.29 10.89 -46.64
CA ALA A 19 -27.50 10.53 -48.04
C ALA A 19 -28.36 11.59 -48.74
N GLY A 20 -27.91 12.04 -49.92
CA GLY A 20 -28.58 13.10 -50.69
C GLY A 20 -28.18 14.53 -50.30
N GLU A 21 -27.43 14.74 -49.21
CA GLU A 21 -26.98 16.07 -48.79
C GLU A 21 -25.53 16.34 -49.21
N ARG A 22 -25.26 17.57 -49.69
CA ARG A 22 -23.90 18.02 -50.04
C ARG A 22 -23.09 18.46 -48.82
N GLU A 23 -23.74 19.10 -47.86
CA GLU A 23 -23.07 19.68 -46.69
C GLU A 23 -23.15 18.78 -45.46
N PRO A 24 -22.04 18.62 -44.70
CA PRO A 24 -22.07 17.84 -43.47
C PRO A 24 -22.70 18.63 -42.32
N ARG A 25 -23.50 17.94 -41.50
CA ARG A 25 -24.14 18.48 -40.30
C ARG A 25 -23.27 18.25 -39.06
N PRO A 26 -23.18 19.22 -38.14
CA PRO A 26 -22.58 18.99 -36.82
C PRO A 26 -23.32 17.89 -36.05
N VAL A 27 -22.57 16.97 -35.45
CA VAL A 27 -23.09 15.92 -34.55
C VAL A 27 -22.40 15.99 -33.19
N ARG A 28 -23.14 15.73 -32.13
CA ARG A 28 -22.64 15.61 -30.76
C ARG A 28 -23.29 14.44 -30.04
N LEU A 29 -22.46 13.69 -29.33
CA LEU A 29 -22.86 12.63 -28.42
C LEU A 29 -22.47 12.99 -26.99
N ASP A 30 -23.42 12.88 -26.07
CA ASP A 30 -23.16 12.92 -24.64
C ASP A 30 -23.55 11.55 -24.07
N LEU A 31 -22.56 10.73 -23.71
CA LEU A 31 -22.70 9.32 -23.36
C LEU A 31 -22.47 9.10 -21.86
N ALA A 32 -23.26 8.20 -21.28
CA ALA A 32 -23.00 7.54 -20.01
C ALA A 32 -22.88 6.03 -20.27
N VAL A 33 -21.79 5.45 -19.81
CA VAL A 33 -21.41 4.05 -20.00
C VAL A 33 -21.52 3.32 -18.67
N ARG A 34 -22.13 2.14 -18.71
CA ARG A 34 -22.12 1.19 -17.61
C ARG A 34 -21.68 -0.18 -18.11
N ALA A 35 -20.56 -0.68 -17.61
CA ALA A 35 -20.15 -2.07 -17.78
C ALA A 35 -20.36 -2.80 -16.45
N ASP A 36 -20.89 -4.02 -16.48
CA ASP A 36 -21.10 -4.83 -15.26
C ASP A 36 -19.80 -5.48 -14.73
N GLU A 37 -18.71 -5.32 -15.48
CA GLU A 37 -17.37 -5.74 -15.08
C GLU A 37 -16.37 -4.57 -14.96
N VAL A 38 -15.25 -4.84 -14.30
CA VAL A 38 -14.08 -3.97 -14.34
C VAL A 38 -13.46 -4.05 -15.73
N LEU A 39 -13.15 -2.89 -16.34
CA LEU A 39 -12.49 -2.84 -17.65
C LEU A 39 -11.25 -3.74 -17.68
N ARG A 40 -11.20 -4.66 -18.65
CA ARG A 40 -10.11 -5.62 -18.83
C ARG A 40 -9.26 -5.22 -20.05
N PRO A 41 -8.09 -4.58 -19.87
CA PRO A 41 -7.29 -4.11 -21.02
C PRO A 41 -6.85 -5.24 -21.96
N LEU A 42 -6.59 -6.43 -21.41
CA LEU A 42 -6.17 -7.64 -22.13
C LEU A 42 -7.34 -8.50 -22.64
N GLY A 43 -8.59 -8.13 -22.33
CA GLY A 43 -9.79 -8.85 -22.74
C GLY A 43 -10.77 -7.93 -23.47
N THR A 44 -12.00 -8.42 -23.63
CA THR A 44 -13.13 -7.62 -24.11
C THR A 44 -14.05 -7.32 -22.93
N THR A 45 -14.44 -6.07 -22.77
CA THR A 45 -15.46 -5.66 -21.80
C THR A 45 -16.63 -5.06 -22.55
N GLU A 46 -17.83 -5.59 -22.30
CA GLU A 46 -19.08 -5.06 -22.83
C GLU A 46 -19.69 -4.08 -21.83
N GLY A 47 -20.34 -3.05 -22.35
CA GLY A 47 -21.07 -2.09 -21.54
C GLY A 47 -22.28 -1.53 -22.28
N GLU A 48 -23.25 -1.07 -21.50
CA GLU A 48 -24.44 -0.38 -21.98
C GLU A 48 -24.17 1.12 -22.08
N LEU A 49 -24.71 1.74 -23.13
CA LEU A 49 -24.69 3.16 -23.40
C LEU A 49 -26.07 3.76 -23.15
N THR A 50 -26.11 4.92 -22.52
CA THR A 50 -27.27 5.80 -22.46
C THR A 50 -26.82 7.24 -22.69
N GLY A 51 -27.75 8.12 -23.06
CA GLY A 51 -27.45 9.56 -23.10
C GLY A 51 -28.20 10.32 -24.18
N ARG A 52 -27.52 11.24 -24.86
CA ARG A 52 -28.14 12.13 -25.86
C ARG A 52 -27.38 12.14 -27.17
N VAL A 53 -28.11 12.07 -28.29
CA VAL A 53 -27.59 12.25 -29.65
C VAL A 53 -28.17 13.55 -30.21
N ARG A 54 -27.31 14.44 -30.71
CA ARG A 54 -27.70 15.68 -31.38
C ARG A 54 -27.07 15.74 -32.76
N VAL A 55 -27.90 15.83 -33.78
CA VAL A 55 -27.50 16.11 -35.17
C VAL A 55 -28.21 17.37 -35.62
N ALA A 56 -27.45 18.39 -35.96
CA ALA A 56 -27.98 19.73 -36.24
C ALA A 56 -29.09 19.69 -37.31
N GLY A 57 -30.27 20.19 -36.94
CA GLY A 57 -31.44 20.28 -37.83
C GLY A 57 -32.00 18.93 -38.29
N TRP A 58 -31.69 17.82 -37.60
CA TRP A 58 -32.17 16.48 -37.98
C TRP A 58 -32.63 15.64 -36.78
N ALA A 59 -31.83 15.57 -35.71
CA ALA A 59 -32.14 14.73 -34.56
C ALA A 59 -31.71 15.37 -33.24
N ASP A 60 -32.53 15.23 -32.21
CA ASP A 60 -32.20 15.58 -30.84
C ASP A 60 -32.89 14.61 -29.88
N ASP A 61 -32.26 13.45 -29.66
CA ASP A 61 -32.82 12.36 -28.87
C ASP A 61 -32.08 12.27 -27.52
N THR A 62 -32.81 12.47 -26.43
CA THR A 62 -32.33 12.37 -25.04
C THR A 62 -32.48 10.97 -24.43
N GLY A 63 -33.11 10.04 -25.14
CA GLY A 63 -33.42 8.70 -24.68
C GLY A 63 -32.60 7.60 -25.37
N MET A 64 -31.50 7.97 -26.04
CA MET A 64 -30.71 6.99 -26.80
C MET A 64 -30.16 5.89 -25.89
N ARG A 65 -30.06 4.69 -26.46
CA ARG A 65 -29.48 3.51 -25.80
C ARG A 65 -28.56 2.78 -26.75
N GLY A 66 -27.60 2.05 -26.23
CA GLY A 66 -26.70 1.30 -27.09
C GLY A 66 -25.77 0.39 -26.34
N GLU A 67 -24.80 -0.13 -27.08
CA GLU A 67 -23.78 -1.05 -26.60
C GLU A 67 -22.40 -0.51 -26.94
N LEU A 68 -21.47 -0.78 -26.04
CA LEU A 68 -20.05 -0.44 -26.16
C LEU A 68 -19.22 -1.70 -25.94
N GLU A 69 -18.48 -2.11 -26.96
CA GLU A 69 -17.46 -3.15 -26.86
C GLU A 69 -16.09 -2.50 -26.70
N ILE A 70 -15.41 -2.74 -25.58
CA ILE A 70 -14.07 -2.21 -25.29
C ILE A 70 -13.07 -3.37 -25.38
N SER A 71 -12.27 -3.41 -26.44
CA SER A 71 -11.26 -4.46 -26.66
C SER A 71 -9.93 -3.88 -27.19
N PRO A 72 -9.20 -3.12 -26.36
CA PRO A 72 -8.09 -2.27 -26.83
C PRO A 72 -6.85 -3.06 -27.27
N LEU A 73 -6.61 -4.23 -26.67
CA LEU A 73 -5.45 -5.08 -26.99
C LEU A 73 -5.86 -6.34 -27.75
N ALA A 74 -6.95 -7.01 -27.34
CA ALA A 74 -7.38 -8.29 -27.94
C ALA A 74 -7.91 -8.12 -29.37
N ARG A 75 -8.77 -7.13 -29.63
CA ARG A 75 -9.30 -6.83 -30.98
C ARG A 75 -8.84 -5.50 -31.55
N ARG A 76 -8.01 -4.76 -30.81
CA ARG A 76 -7.54 -3.41 -31.16
C ARG A 76 -8.67 -2.47 -31.57
N ARG A 77 -9.84 -2.56 -30.92
CA ARG A 77 -11.01 -1.74 -31.25
C ARG A 77 -11.84 -1.35 -30.03
N ILE A 78 -12.55 -0.23 -30.16
CA ILE A 78 -13.66 0.14 -29.28
C ILE A 78 -14.88 0.39 -30.16
N ARG A 79 -15.88 -0.49 -30.14
CA ARG A 79 -17.06 -0.42 -31.03
C ARG A 79 -18.26 0.18 -30.29
N TYR A 80 -18.95 1.09 -30.95
CA TYR A 80 -20.13 1.80 -30.48
C TYR A 80 -21.30 1.39 -31.37
N ARG A 81 -22.39 0.93 -30.77
CA ARG A 81 -23.66 0.72 -31.45
C ARG A 81 -24.74 1.46 -30.71
N ILE A 82 -25.21 2.57 -31.25
CA ILE A 82 -26.15 3.48 -30.57
C ILE A 82 -27.46 3.53 -31.34
N HIS A 83 -28.56 3.29 -30.65
CA HIS A 83 -29.92 3.37 -31.16
C HIS A 83 -30.58 4.65 -30.65
N PHE A 84 -31.14 5.43 -31.59
CA PHE A 84 -31.80 6.70 -31.31
C PHE A 84 -32.93 6.96 -32.32
N THR A 85 -33.77 7.95 -32.05
CA THR A 85 -34.87 8.34 -32.93
C THR A 85 -34.59 9.68 -33.62
N ALA A 86 -34.85 9.75 -34.93
CA ALA A 86 -34.77 10.98 -35.72
C ALA A 86 -36.04 11.14 -36.57
N GLY A 87 -36.78 12.23 -36.37
CA GLY A 87 -38.03 12.48 -37.11
C GLY A 87 -39.06 11.35 -37.01
N GLY A 88 -39.15 10.69 -35.86
CA GLY A 88 -40.06 9.55 -35.62
C GLY A 88 -39.56 8.19 -36.12
N ARG A 89 -38.40 8.13 -36.79
CA ARG A 89 -37.82 6.89 -37.34
C ARG A 89 -36.68 6.39 -36.48
N ARG A 90 -36.45 5.06 -36.50
CA ARG A 90 -35.41 4.42 -35.69
C ARG A 90 -34.10 4.38 -36.45
N CYS A 91 -33.08 5.01 -35.87
CA CYS A 91 -31.75 5.08 -36.46
C CYS A 91 -30.74 4.35 -35.58
N THR A 92 -29.70 3.80 -36.22
CA THR A 92 -28.56 3.18 -35.55
C THR A 92 -27.27 3.83 -36.03
N LEU A 93 -26.46 4.33 -35.10
CA LEU A 93 -25.09 4.74 -35.32
C LEU A 93 -24.18 3.55 -34.99
N ASP A 94 -23.47 3.01 -35.98
CA ASP A 94 -22.48 1.93 -35.79
C ASP A 94 -21.10 2.43 -36.21
N GLY A 95 -20.13 2.33 -35.31
CA GLY A 95 -18.78 2.80 -35.57
C GLY A 95 -17.77 2.21 -34.59
N TRP A 96 -16.49 2.28 -34.93
CA TRP A 96 -15.44 1.83 -34.02
C TRP A 96 -14.17 2.69 -34.08
N LYS A 97 -13.53 2.83 -32.93
CA LYS A 97 -12.18 3.40 -32.81
C LYS A 97 -11.17 2.27 -33.06
N SER A 98 -10.30 2.42 -34.06
CA SER A 98 -9.22 1.46 -34.35
C SER A 98 -7.96 1.80 -33.54
N ILE A 99 -7.60 0.95 -32.58
CA ILE A 99 -6.51 1.20 -31.63
C ILE A 99 -5.16 0.86 -32.27
N SER A 100 -4.27 1.86 -32.37
CA SER A 100 -2.93 1.71 -32.93
C SER A 100 -1.87 2.13 -31.92
N PRO A 101 -0.93 1.24 -31.55
CA PRO A 101 0.19 1.57 -30.67
C PRO A 101 1.10 2.67 -31.24
N ALA A 102 1.17 2.79 -32.57
CA ALA A 102 2.02 3.77 -33.25
C ALA A 102 1.46 5.20 -33.22
N ARG A 103 0.14 5.37 -32.98
CA ARG A 103 -0.53 6.69 -32.94
C ARG A 103 -1.58 6.75 -31.81
N PRO A 104 -1.17 6.55 -30.55
CA PRO A 104 -2.08 6.21 -29.45
C PRO A 104 -3.14 7.28 -29.19
N VAL A 105 -2.78 8.55 -29.31
CA VAL A 105 -3.70 9.68 -29.09
C VAL A 105 -4.75 9.77 -30.19
N LYS A 106 -4.34 9.69 -31.45
CA LYS A 106 -5.25 9.80 -32.60
C LYS A 106 -6.19 8.60 -32.66
N SER A 107 -5.70 7.39 -32.42
CA SER A 107 -6.51 6.17 -32.44
C SER A 107 -7.56 6.10 -31.34
N MET A 108 -7.33 6.78 -30.22
CA MET A 108 -8.25 6.78 -29.07
C MET A 108 -9.33 7.87 -29.15
N THR A 109 -9.21 8.80 -30.09
CA THR A 109 -10.04 10.02 -30.11
C THR A 109 -10.89 10.18 -31.35
N VAL A 110 -10.69 9.39 -32.40
CA VAL A 110 -11.45 9.48 -33.65
C VAL A 110 -12.34 8.26 -33.80
N LEU A 111 -13.64 8.49 -33.93
CA LEU A 111 -14.67 7.48 -34.15
C LEU A 111 -15.33 7.71 -35.52
N PRO A 112 -14.89 7.03 -36.59
CA PRO A 112 -15.68 6.91 -37.80
C PRO A 112 -16.94 6.08 -37.52
N PHE A 113 -18.05 6.44 -38.16
CA PHE A 113 -19.32 5.73 -38.02
C PHE A 113 -20.16 5.82 -39.30
N VAL A 114 -21.09 4.88 -39.43
CA VAL A 114 -22.19 4.92 -40.40
C VAL A 114 -23.52 5.11 -39.66
N LEU A 115 -24.47 5.77 -40.31
CA LEU A 115 -25.86 5.82 -39.88
C LEU A 115 -26.67 4.83 -40.68
N LEU A 116 -27.46 4.06 -39.97
CA LEU A 116 -28.38 3.07 -40.52
C LEU A 116 -29.80 3.46 -40.15
N GLU A 117 -30.72 3.41 -41.10
CA GLU A 117 -32.16 3.50 -40.89
C GLU A 117 -32.78 2.20 -41.39
N ASP A 118 -33.48 1.46 -40.52
CA ASP A 118 -34.03 0.12 -40.82
C ASP A 118 -33.02 -0.87 -41.46
N GLY A 119 -31.72 -0.68 -41.22
CA GLY A 119 -30.63 -1.51 -41.74
C GLY A 119 -29.96 -0.98 -43.00
N GLU A 120 -30.53 0.03 -43.66
CA GLU A 120 -29.94 0.68 -44.83
C GLU A 120 -29.07 1.86 -44.43
N GLN A 121 -27.92 2.03 -45.10
CA GLN A 121 -27.00 3.13 -44.80
C GLN A 121 -27.54 4.45 -45.33
N THR A 122 -27.85 5.37 -44.41
CA THR A 122 -28.40 6.70 -44.70
C THR A 122 -27.42 7.83 -44.43
N GLY A 123 -26.21 7.52 -43.97
CA GLY A 123 -25.16 8.52 -43.82
C GLY A 123 -23.84 7.96 -43.29
N GLU A 124 -22.82 8.81 -43.31
CA GLU A 124 -21.51 8.50 -42.75
C GLU A 124 -20.93 9.73 -42.07
N GLY A 125 -20.11 9.52 -41.04
CA GLY A 125 -19.59 10.62 -40.26
C GLY A 125 -18.35 10.28 -39.48
N THR A 126 -17.82 11.29 -38.79
CA THR A 126 -16.69 11.15 -37.90
C THR A 126 -16.91 11.98 -36.66
N LEU A 127 -16.83 11.32 -35.50
CA LEU A 127 -16.83 11.93 -34.18
C LEU A 127 -15.40 12.03 -33.65
N ARG A 128 -15.14 13.08 -32.88
CA ARG A 128 -13.87 13.30 -32.20
C ARG A 128 -14.10 13.56 -30.71
N PHE A 129 -13.27 12.92 -29.88
CA PHE A 129 -13.18 13.23 -28.46
C PHE A 129 -12.34 14.51 -28.27
N PRO A 130 -12.92 15.62 -27.78
CA PRO A 130 -12.19 16.89 -27.68
C PRO A 130 -11.27 16.90 -26.46
N LEU A 131 -10.07 16.31 -26.61
CA LEU A 131 -9.09 16.11 -25.53
C LEU A 131 -8.87 17.34 -24.63
N ALA A 132 -8.69 18.52 -25.24
CA ALA A 132 -8.40 19.75 -24.51
C ALA A 132 -9.49 20.13 -23.49
N THR A 133 -10.75 19.76 -23.74
CA THR A 133 -11.89 20.17 -22.91
C THR A 133 -12.56 19.01 -22.18
N GLN A 134 -12.53 17.80 -22.74
CA GLN A 134 -13.28 16.64 -22.25
C GLN A 134 -12.43 15.59 -21.53
N LEU A 135 -11.09 15.64 -21.62
CA LEU A 135 -10.24 14.64 -20.95
C LEU A 135 -10.40 14.64 -19.43
N LEU A 136 -10.38 15.82 -18.79
CA LEU A 136 -10.54 15.94 -17.34
C LEU A 136 -11.96 15.53 -16.86
N PRO A 137 -13.06 16.02 -17.49
CA PRO A 137 -14.41 15.53 -17.19
C PRO A 137 -14.55 14.01 -17.34
N PHE A 138 -14.05 13.46 -18.44
CA PHE A 138 -14.05 12.02 -18.72
C PHE A 138 -13.34 11.24 -17.60
N LEU A 139 -12.11 11.59 -17.26
CA LEU A 139 -11.38 10.90 -16.19
C LEU A 139 -12.06 11.02 -14.82
N ARG A 140 -12.69 12.16 -14.51
CA ARG A 140 -13.44 12.38 -13.26
C ARG A 140 -14.75 11.59 -13.19
N SER A 141 -15.32 11.24 -14.33
CA SER A 141 -16.59 10.51 -14.41
C SER A 141 -16.45 9.03 -14.02
N PHE A 142 -15.23 8.46 -14.09
CA PHE A 142 -15.00 7.07 -13.73
C PHE A 142 -15.45 6.80 -12.29
N ARG A 143 -16.35 5.84 -12.14
CA ARG A 143 -16.70 5.21 -10.87
C ARG A 143 -16.38 3.73 -11.03
N PHE A 144 -15.43 3.30 -10.21
CA PHE A 144 -15.12 1.89 -10.01
C PHE A 144 -15.89 1.40 -8.78
N PRO A 145 -16.18 0.10 -8.67
CA PRO A 145 -16.93 -0.39 -7.54
C PRO A 145 -16.22 0.00 -6.24
N ARG A 146 -16.96 0.65 -5.34
CA ARG A 146 -16.54 0.76 -3.94
C ARG A 146 -16.58 -0.65 -3.39
N ARG A 147 -15.43 -1.15 -2.96
CA ARG A 147 -15.41 -2.31 -2.08
C ARG A 147 -16.08 -1.85 -0.78
N THR A 148 -17.37 -2.11 -0.63
CA THR A 148 -17.97 -2.21 0.69
C THR A 148 -17.14 -3.26 1.40
N ALA A 149 -16.31 -2.82 2.35
CA ALA A 149 -15.74 -3.75 3.30
C ALA A 149 -16.94 -4.39 4.01
N PRO A 150 -17.06 -5.72 4.04
CA PRO A 150 -17.99 -6.33 4.96
C PRO A 150 -17.61 -5.89 6.39
N PRO A 151 -18.57 -5.63 7.29
CA PRO A 151 -18.26 -5.67 8.70
C PRO A 151 -17.79 -7.11 8.99
N SER A 152 -16.71 -7.26 9.77
CA SER A 152 -16.03 -8.52 10.11
C SER A 152 -15.57 -9.37 8.92
N GLY A 153 -14.47 -8.95 8.28
CA GLY A 153 -13.71 -9.76 7.33
C GLY A 153 -12.27 -9.29 7.18
N ALA A 154 -11.71 -8.65 8.21
CA ALA A 154 -10.27 -8.43 8.31
C ALA A 154 -9.61 -9.81 8.35
N ALA A 155 -8.50 -9.99 7.62
CA ALA A 155 -7.64 -11.12 7.92
C ALA A 155 -7.27 -11.00 9.40
N ASP A 156 -7.53 -12.03 10.20
CA ASP A 156 -7.13 -12.12 11.59
C ASP A 156 -5.66 -11.67 11.70
N PRO A 157 -5.34 -10.54 12.36
CA PRO A 157 -3.97 -10.08 12.54
C PRO A 157 -3.08 -11.17 13.16
N GLY A 158 -3.65 -12.02 14.03
CA GLY A 158 -3.00 -13.18 14.61
C GLY A 158 -2.55 -14.21 13.58
N ALA A 159 -3.22 -14.33 12.43
CA ALA A 159 -2.84 -15.27 11.36
C ALA A 159 -1.51 -14.91 10.66
N LEU A 160 -0.95 -13.73 10.94
CA LEU A 160 0.35 -13.29 10.42
C LEU A 160 1.47 -13.41 11.47
N LEU A 161 1.16 -13.84 12.70
CA LEU A 161 2.11 -14.00 13.80
C LEU A 161 2.81 -15.37 13.92
N PRO A 162 2.33 -16.49 13.34
CA PRO A 162 3.13 -17.71 13.30
C PRO A 162 4.49 -17.52 12.60
N PRO A 163 5.53 -18.27 13.00
CA PRO A 163 6.82 -18.29 12.31
C PRO A 163 6.65 -18.84 10.88
N ARG A 164 7.42 -18.28 9.94
CA ARG A 164 7.47 -18.70 8.53
C ARG A 164 8.68 -19.57 8.22
N TRP A 165 9.69 -19.53 9.08
CA TRP A 165 10.91 -20.30 8.88
C TRP A 165 10.62 -21.80 8.78
N ASP A 166 11.17 -22.41 7.73
CA ASP A 166 10.95 -23.81 7.35
C ASP A 166 12.16 -24.71 7.63
N GLY A 167 13.14 -24.22 8.40
CA GLY A 167 14.40 -24.91 8.66
C GLY A 167 15.55 -24.48 7.77
N ALA A 168 15.32 -23.64 6.75
CA ALA A 168 16.39 -23.22 5.84
C ALA A 168 17.45 -22.33 6.53
N ALA A 169 18.73 -22.60 6.28
CA ALA A 169 19.85 -21.76 6.70
C ALA A 169 19.81 -20.36 6.04
N GLY A 170 20.51 -19.39 6.65
CA GLY A 170 20.62 -18.02 6.14
C GLY A 170 19.30 -17.24 6.22
N ARG A 171 18.57 -17.39 7.32
CA ARG A 171 17.26 -16.77 7.55
C ARG A 171 17.24 -15.96 8.83
N THR A 172 16.51 -14.85 8.81
CA THR A 172 16.09 -14.14 10.01
C THR A 172 14.59 -13.91 9.96
N GLU A 173 13.95 -13.99 11.12
CA GLU A 173 12.55 -13.66 11.33
C GLU A 173 12.41 -12.83 12.59
N VAL A 174 11.73 -11.69 12.48
CA VAL A 174 11.58 -10.73 13.56
C VAL A 174 10.10 -10.52 13.87
N TRP A 175 9.79 -10.46 15.16
CA TRP A 175 8.56 -9.92 15.74
C TRP A 175 8.96 -8.73 16.59
N TYR A 176 8.50 -7.55 16.23
CA TYR A 176 8.76 -6.39 17.05
C TYR A 176 7.49 -5.59 17.32
N THR A 177 7.41 -5.06 18.52
CA THR A 177 6.32 -4.20 18.98
C THR A 177 6.90 -2.89 19.46
N THR A 178 6.29 -1.80 19.01
CA THR A 178 6.56 -0.45 19.50
C THR A 178 5.31 0.13 20.15
N VAL A 179 5.47 0.80 21.28
CA VAL A 179 4.36 1.36 22.07
C VAL A 179 4.75 2.73 22.59
N THR A 180 3.81 3.66 22.63
CA THR A 180 3.98 4.94 23.35
C THR A 180 2.91 5.03 24.43
N ASP A 181 3.34 5.15 25.69
CA ASP A 181 2.43 5.48 26.79
C ASP A 181 1.93 6.93 26.64
N PRO A 182 0.61 7.18 26.48
CA PRO A 182 0.09 8.53 26.33
C PRO A 182 0.30 9.43 27.55
N GLN A 183 0.43 8.84 28.75
CA GLN A 183 0.49 9.61 29.98
C GLN A 183 1.89 10.19 30.24
N SER A 184 2.92 9.36 30.12
CA SER A 184 4.31 9.75 30.35
C SER A 184 5.07 10.13 29.08
N GLY A 185 4.55 9.79 27.90
CA GLY A 185 5.29 9.88 26.64
C GLY A 185 6.39 8.83 26.49
N THR A 186 6.46 7.85 27.41
CA THR A 186 7.48 6.79 27.35
C THR A 186 7.25 5.88 26.15
N GLY A 187 8.28 5.71 25.33
CA GLY A 187 8.32 4.73 24.25
C GLY A 187 8.86 3.38 24.74
N LEU A 188 8.30 2.28 24.25
CA LEU A 188 8.77 0.92 24.49
C LEU A 188 9.07 0.23 23.16
N TRP A 189 10.15 -0.54 23.13
CA TRP A 189 10.51 -1.41 22.01
C TRP A 189 10.76 -2.82 22.51
N LEU A 190 9.95 -3.77 22.05
CA LEU A 190 10.12 -5.20 22.29
C LEU A 190 10.49 -5.86 20.96
N HIS A 191 11.70 -6.40 20.86
CA HIS A 191 12.20 -7.04 19.64
C HIS A 191 12.54 -8.50 19.93
N HIS A 192 11.95 -9.39 19.15
CA HIS A 192 12.17 -10.82 19.22
C HIS A 192 12.64 -11.30 17.86
N GLU A 193 13.75 -12.03 17.84
CA GLU A 193 14.41 -12.42 16.61
C GLU A 193 14.80 -13.89 16.63
N LEU A 194 14.43 -14.58 15.56
CA LEU A 194 14.94 -15.87 15.17
C LEU A 194 16.06 -15.65 14.15
N VAL A 195 17.23 -16.24 14.40
CA VAL A 195 18.32 -16.31 13.44
C VAL A 195 18.63 -17.78 13.12
N ALA A 196 18.63 -18.12 11.84
CA ALA A 196 19.15 -19.37 11.31
C ALA A 196 20.44 -19.06 10.53
N PRO A 197 21.62 -19.28 11.13
CA PRO A 197 22.90 -18.96 10.50
C PRO A 197 23.11 -19.63 9.14
N ALA A 198 23.87 -18.98 8.26
CA ALA A 198 24.16 -19.46 6.91
C ALA A 198 25.20 -20.59 6.88
N ASP A 199 26.02 -20.72 7.93
CA ASP A 199 27.05 -21.76 8.08
C ASP A 199 26.49 -23.12 8.52
N GLY A 200 25.18 -23.20 8.77
CA GLY A 200 24.49 -24.42 9.19
C GLY A 200 24.57 -24.69 10.69
N SER A 201 25.11 -23.76 11.49
CA SER A 201 24.96 -23.81 12.94
C SER A 201 23.48 -23.70 13.36
N GLY A 202 23.17 -24.19 14.56
CA GLY A 202 21.79 -24.29 15.04
C GLY A 202 21.09 -22.94 15.07
N ALA A 203 19.83 -22.92 14.62
CA ALA A 203 19.00 -21.72 14.73
C ALA A 203 18.77 -21.38 16.21
N TYR A 204 18.74 -20.09 16.50
CA TYR A 204 18.55 -19.57 17.85
C TYR A 204 17.60 -18.38 17.85
N ALA A 205 16.96 -18.20 19.00
CA ALA A 205 16.14 -17.05 19.31
C ALA A 205 16.85 -16.12 20.29
N HIS A 206 16.76 -14.83 20.07
CA HIS A 206 17.27 -13.80 20.97
C HIS A 206 16.44 -12.53 20.77
N GLY A 207 16.78 -11.48 21.50
CA GLY A 207 16.11 -10.20 21.32
C GLY A 207 16.46 -9.21 22.40
N TRP A 208 15.64 -8.17 22.52
CA TRP A 208 15.82 -7.13 23.51
C TRP A 208 14.52 -6.41 23.82
N VAL A 209 14.59 -5.69 24.92
CA VAL A 209 13.60 -4.72 25.40
C VAL A 209 14.32 -3.39 25.59
N ALA A 210 13.68 -2.29 25.19
CA ALA A 210 14.16 -0.94 25.46
C ALA A 210 13.04 -0.02 25.91
N GLN A 211 13.38 0.89 26.82
CA GLN A 211 12.52 1.94 27.36
C GLN A 211 13.13 3.30 27.00
N PHE A 212 12.34 4.14 26.36
CA PHE A 212 12.67 5.48 25.90
C PHE A 212 11.88 6.49 26.73
N PRO A 213 12.50 7.16 27.72
CA PRO A 213 11.82 8.16 28.53
C PRO A 213 11.26 9.32 27.68
N GLY A 214 10.04 9.77 28.00
CA GLY A 214 9.34 10.79 27.20
C GLY A 214 9.92 12.20 27.31
N ASP A 215 10.55 12.55 28.43
CA ASP A 215 11.11 13.89 28.67
C ASP A 215 12.49 14.11 28.01
N GLY A 216 13.13 13.03 27.55
CA GLY A 216 14.50 13.04 27.01
C GLY A 216 15.57 13.45 28.02
N GLN A 217 15.25 13.52 29.31
CA GLN A 217 16.21 13.82 30.39
C GLN A 217 16.86 12.56 30.93
N GLU A 218 16.09 11.48 31.03
CA GLU A 218 16.64 10.17 31.38
C GLU A 218 17.20 9.44 30.15
N PRO A 219 18.32 8.71 30.30
CA PRO A 219 18.91 7.96 29.20
C PRO A 219 18.02 6.78 28.82
N VAL A 220 18.06 6.43 27.53
CA VAL A 220 17.44 5.19 27.04
C VAL A 220 18.07 3.97 27.72
N ARG A 221 17.24 3.07 28.24
CA ARG A 221 17.69 1.84 28.90
C ARG A 221 17.22 0.62 28.10
N HIS A 222 18.02 -0.43 28.11
CA HIS A 222 17.69 -1.66 27.39
C HIS A 222 18.32 -2.89 28.03
N ALA A 223 17.80 -4.06 27.70
CA ALA A 223 18.40 -5.35 28.04
C ALA A 223 18.21 -6.35 26.90
N ARG A 224 19.16 -7.27 26.75
CA ARG A 224 19.09 -8.39 25.80
C ARG A 224 18.69 -9.68 26.50
N PHE A 225 18.11 -10.59 25.74
CA PHE A 225 17.83 -11.97 26.15
C PHE A 225 18.27 -12.97 25.07
N GLY A 226 18.38 -14.24 25.45
CA GLY A 226 18.95 -15.29 24.62
C GLY A 226 20.48 -15.20 24.49
N PRO A 227 21.10 -16.00 23.61
CA PRO A 227 20.45 -16.88 22.64
C PRO A 227 19.87 -18.16 23.28
N GLU A 228 18.69 -18.55 22.82
CA GLU A 228 18.02 -19.82 23.15
C GLU A 228 17.92 -20.69 21.89
N PRO A 229 18.18 -22.01 21.95
CA PRO A 229 18.02 -22.88 20.79
C PRO A 229 16.59 -22.86 20.25
N TRP A 230 16.42 -22.73 18.92
CA TRP A 230 15.12 -22.75 18.28
C TRP A 230 14.94 -24.02 17.43
N LYS A 231 13.87 -24.77 17.68
CA LYS A 231 13.54 -25.99 16.94
C LYS A 231 12.40 -25.73 15.95
N PRO A 232 12.49 -26.18 14.69
CA PRO A 232 11.38 -26.06 13.73
C PRO A 232 10.13 -26.80 14.22
N ALA A 233 8.96 -26.21 14.00
CA ALA A 233 7.69 -26.92 14.16
C ALA A 233 7.61 -28.02 13.09
N GLY A 234 7.79 -29.28 13.49
CA GLY A 234 7.73 -30.45 12.60
C GLY A 234 8.85 -31.48 12.77
N GLY A 235 9.84 -31.23 13.63
CA GLY A 235 10.85 -32.22 14.00
C GLY A 235 10.38 -33.20 15.09
N GLN A 236 9.26 -33.90 14.89
CA GLN A 236 8.94 -35.07 15.72
C GLN A 236 9.76 -36.27 15.24
N SER A 237 10.75 -36.67 16.03
CA SER A 237 11.24 -38.05 15.99
C SER A 237 10.06 -38.97 16.31
N ARG A 238 9.77 -39.95 15.43
CA ARG A 238 8.82 -41.04 15.71
C ARG A 238 9.31 -41.78 16.96
N GLY A 239 8.72 -41.52 18.12
CA GLY A 239 9.10 -42.19 19.35
C GLY A 239 8.34 -41.78 20.59
N ASP A 240 7.99 -40.50 20.74
CA ASP A 240 7.43 -40.02 22.01
C ASP A 240 5.95 -39.63 21.86
N GLU A 241 5.12 -40.30 22.65
CA GLU A 241 3.68 -40.17 22.74
C GLU A 241 3.27 -38.75 23.21
N GLU A 242 2.26 -38.21 22.53
CA GLU A 242 1.39 -37.10 22.96
C GLU A 242 2.06 -35.87 23.59
N ALA A 243 2.63 -35.02 22.73
CA ALA A 243 2.76 -33.59 23.03
C ALA A 243 1.81 -32.79 22.12
N GLU A 244 0.62 -32.46 22.62
CA GLU A 244 -0.17 -31.35 22.11
C GLU A 244 0.66 -30.07 22.20
N GLY A 245 1.08 -29.49 21.07
CA GLY A 245 1.81 -28.23 21.05
C GLY A 245 2.91 -28.14 20.00
N ALA A 246 2.56 -28.24 18.71
CA ALA A 246 3.49 -27.93 17.63
C ALA A 246 2.80 -27.18 16.48
N GLN A 247 2.15 -26.06 16.82
CA GLN A 247 1.77 -24.98 15.90
C GLN A 247 2.01 -23.66 16.65
N GLY A 248 3.22 -23.09 16.55
CA GLY A 248 3.54 -21.84 17.24
C GLY A 248 2.64 -20.71 16.74
N SER A 249 1.88 -20.07 17.63
CA SER A 249 1.01 -18.92 17.31
C SER A 249 1.82 -17.63 17.09
N GLY A 250 3.08 -17.61 17.52
CA GLY A 250 3.95 -16.44 17.60
C GLY A 250 5.41 -16.80 17.87
N PHE A 251 6.13 -15.89 18.52
CA PHE A 251 7.44 -16.14 19.10
C PHE A 251 7.29 -16.71 20.52
N THR A 252 8.01 -17.80 20.82
CA THR A 252 8.13 -18.33 22.18
C THR A 252 9.52 -18.93 22.38
N ALA A 253 10.32 -18.34 23.27
CA ALA A 253 11.65 -18.84 23.62
C ALA A 253 12.09 -18.31 24.99
N GLY A 254 12.76 -19.13 25.81
CA GLY A 254 13.33 -18.68 27.08
C GLY A 254 12.31 -18.09 28.08
N GLY A 255 11.05 -18.55 28.05
CA GLY A 255 9.97 -17.98 28.87
C GLY A 255 9.44 -16.62 28.40
N ILE A 256 9.85 -16.17 27.20
CA ILE A 256 9.39 -14.94 26.56
C ILE A 256 8.42 -15.29 25.43
N GLU A 257 7.32 -14.55 25.35
CA GLU A 257 6.23 -14.74 24.42
C GLU A 257 5.92 -13.44 23.67
N ALA A 258 5.81 -13.54 22.34
CA ALA A 258 5.12 -12.57 21.51
C ALA A 258 4.15 -13.31 20.59
N VAL A 259 2.93 -13.50 21.11
CA VAL A 259 1.87 -14.32 20.51
C VAL A 259 0.60 -13.46 20.32
N PRO A 260 -0.39 -13.90 19.53
CA PRO A 260 -1.60 -13.12 19.30
C PRO A 260 -2.26 -12.67 20.61
N GLY A 261 -2.38 -11.36 20.78
CA GLY A 261 -3.03 -10.76 21.95
C GLY A 261 -2.19 -10.71 23.22
N ARG A 262 -0.95 -11.24 23.25
CA ARG A 262 -0.14 -11.28 24.47
C ARG A 262 1.36 -11.12 24.19
N LEU A 263 1.98 -10.22 24.95
CA LEU A 263 3.43 -10.06 25.04
C LEU A 263 3.84 -10.26 26.50
N ARG A 264 4.70 -11.24 26.78
CA ARG A 264 5.13 -11.54 28.16
C ARG A 264 6.60 -11.91 28.21
N GLY A 265 7.32 -11.46 29.21
CA GLY A 265 8.72 -11.84 29.36
C GLY A 265 9.47 -11.04 30.40
N SER A 266 10.76 -11.36 30.52
CA SER A 266 11.71 -10.63 31.36
C SER A 266 13.10 -10.67 30.75
N ALA A 267 13.84 -9.55 30.84
CA ALA A 267 15.22 -9.47 30.41
C ALA A 267 15.96 -8.40 31.23
N GLY A 268 17.04 -8.80 31.90
CA GLY A 268 17.76 -7.91 32.82
C GLY A 268 16.81 -7.32 33.88
N PRO A 269 16.78 -5.98 34.06
CA PRO A 269 15.90 -5.33 35.03
C PRO A 269 14.44 -5.19 34.56
N PHE A 270 14.13 -5.61 33.34
CA PHE A 270 12.80 -5.42 32.75
C PHE A 270 11.94 -6.66 32.88
N SER A 271 10.65 -6.46 33.12
CA SER A 271 9.62 -7.49 32.95
C SER A 271 8.35 -6.88 32.39
N TRP A 272 7.62 -7.63 31.58
CA TRP A 272 6.40 -7.16 30.94
C TRP A 272 5.34 -8.26 30.88
N ASP A 273 4.08 -7.86 31.03
CA ASP A 273 2.89 -8.67 30.75
C ASP A 273 1.84 -7.72 30.17
N LEU A 274 1.78 -7.71 28.83
CA LEU A 274 0.96 -6.79 28.06
C LEU A 274 -0.06 -7.58 27.24
N THR A 275 -1.29 -7.09 27.24
CA THR A 275 -2.35 -7.54 26.35
C THR A 275 -2.38 -6.63 25.13
N GLU A 276 -2.27 -7.21 23.94
CA GLU A 276 -2.44 -6.51 22.68
C GLU A 276 -3.89 -6.58 22.24
N GLN A 277 -4.48 -5.44 21.92
CA GLN A 277 -5.74 -5.36 21.18
C GLN A 277 -5.43 -4.91 19.75
N PRO A 278 -5.39 -5.84 18.78
CA PRO A 278 -5.05 -5.47 17.41
C PRO A 278 -6.20 -4.72 16.75
N ASP A 279 -5.90 -3.59 16.11
CA ASP A 279 -6.87 -2.84 15.30
C ASP A 279 -6.37 -2.50 13.89
N GLY A 280 -7.32 -2.45 12.97
CA GLY A 280 -7.13 -2.18 11.55
C GLY A 280 -6.70 -3.36 10.71
N GLU A 281 -6.91 -3.26 9.40
CA GLU A 281 -6.40 -4.28 8.46
C GLU A 281 -4.85 -4.28 8.46
N PRO A 282 -4.19 -5.44 8.33
CA PRO A 282 -2.73 -5.51 8.19
C PRO A 282 -2.18 -4.58 7.09
N LEU A 283 -1.13 -3.84 7.42
CA LEU A 283 -0.39 -3.04 6.45
C LEU A 283 0.76 -3.85 5.87
N PHE A 284 0.74 -4.00 4.54
CA PHE A 284 1.88 -4.54 3.80
C PHE A 284 2.71 -3.36 3.31
N THR A 285 3.77 -3.03 4.06
CA THR A 285 4.72 -1.95 3.71
C THR A 285 5.44 -2.28 2.40
N PHE A 286 5.73 -3.56 2.17
CA PHE A 286 6.26 -4.10 0.92
C PHE A 286 5.17 -4.72 0.05
N PRO A 287 5.41 -4.95 -1.27
CA PRO A 287 4.51 -5.73 -2.10
C PRO A 287 4.16 -7.09 -1.49
N ARG A 288 2.87 -7.45 -1.44
CA ARG A 288 2.41 -8.71 -0.83
C ARG A 288 3.13 -9.96 -1.34
N TRP A 289 3.58 -9.93 -2.60
CA TRP A 289 4.32 -11.05 -3.18
C TRP A 289 5.69 -11.24 -2.53
N SER A 290 6.35 -10.20 -2.01
CA SER A 290 7.68 -10.33 -1.38
C SER A 290 7.59 -10.93 0.02
N TRP A 291 6.48 -10.71 0.72
CA TRP A 291 6.17 -11.43 1.96
C TRP A 291 5.91 -12.92 1.69
N ARG A 292 5.16 -13.22 0.63
CA ARG A 292 4.81 -14.60 0.25
C ARG A 292 5.99 -15.37 -0.36
N ARG A 293 6.90 -14.67 -1.05
CA ARG A 293 8.06 -15.23 -1.74
C ARG A 293 9.30 -14.43 -1.32
N PRO A 294 10.21 -15.00 -0.52
CA PRO A 294 11.37 -14.29 0.04
C PRO A 294 12.46 -14.07 -1.02
N LEU A 295 12.15 -13.27 -2.05
CA LEU A 295 13.07 -12.92 -3.15
C LEU A 295 13.79 -11.58 -2.91
N LEU A 296 13.25 -10.75 -2.01
CA LEU A 296 13.90 -9.56 -1.49
C LEU A 296 14.80 -9.95 -0.31
N PRO A 297 15.85 -9.15 0.01
CA PRO A 297 16.69 -9.40 1.19
C PRO A 297 15.87 -9.53 2.47
N ALA A 298 14.88 -8.66 2.65
CA ALA A 298 13.88 -8.78 3.70
C ALA A 298 12.56 -8.17 3.22
N ALA A 299 11.45 -8.62 3.80
CA ALA A 299 10.15 -8.01 3.64
C ALA A 299 9.54 -7.74 5.01
N GLN A 300 9.01 -6.53 5.17
CA GLN A 300 8.37 -6.08 6.40
C GLN A 300 6.85 -5.92 6.17
N ILE A 301 6.08 -6.33 7.17
CA ILE A 301 4.63 -6.13 7.26
C ILE A 301 4.27 -5.68 8.67
N VAL A 302 3.11 -5.04 8.83
CA VAL A 302 2.58 -4.60 10.11
C VAL A 302 1.22 -5.26 10.30
N PRO A 303 1.13 -6.44 10.95
CA PRO A 303 -0.11 -7.13 11.21
C PRO A 303 -1.14 -6.28 11.96
N ALA A 304 -0.70 -5.54 12.98
CA ALA A 304 -1.56 -4.72 13.83
C ALA A 304 -1.04 -3.26 13.86
N PRO A 305 -1.32 -2.46 12.82
CA PRO A 305 -0.72 -1.13 12.65
C PRO A 305 -1.33 -0.02 13.51
N GLN A 306 -2.40 -0.32 14.25
CA GLN A 306 -3.09 0.62 15.13
C GLN A 306 -3.44 -0.07 16.45
N ALA A 307 -2.60 -1.02 16.88
CA ALA A 307 -2.87 -1.78 18.09
C ALA A 307 -2.86 -0.87 19.32
N THR A 308 -3.59 -1.28 20.35
CA THR A 308 -3.47 -0.73 21.69
C THR A 308 -2.94 -1.79 22.66
N TYR A 309 -2.22 -1.35 23.68
CA TYR A 309 -1.58 -2.22 24.65
C TYR A 309 -1.95 -1.82 26.07
N SER A 310 -2.36 -2.82 26.85
CA SER A 310 -2.75 -2.63 28.25
C SER A 310 -2.06 -3.68 29.12
N GLY A 311 -1.54 -3.28 30.28
CA GLY A 311 -0.80 -4.18 31.15
C GLY A 311 0.30 -3.49 31.94
N SER A 312 1.26 -4.29 32.42
CA SER A 312 2.35 -3.82 33.27
C SER A 312 3.70 -3.98 32.58
N PHE A 313 4.51 -2.93 32.64
CA PHE A 313 5.92 -2.94 32.27
C PHE A 313 6.74 -2.47 33.49
N THR A 314 7.56 -3.36 34.05
CA THR A 314 8.39 -3.04 35.23
C THR A 314 9.83 -2.83 34.81
N HIS A 315 10.49 -1.87 35.44
CA HIS A 315 11.92 -1.57 35.34
C HIS A 315 12.49 -1.22 36.72
N ASP A 316 13.81 -1.07 36.85
CA ASP A 316 14.46 -0.73 38.14
C ASP A 316 13.89 0.54 38.83
N GLY A 317 13.32 1.45 38.05
CA GLY A 317 12.77 2.72 38.52
C GLY A 317 11.29 2.67 38.91
N GLY A 318 10.59 1.56 38.68
CA GLY A 318 9.17 1.42 38.99
C GLY A 318 8.38 0.59 37.98
N GLU A 319 7.07 0.73 38.04
CA GLU A 319 6.12 0.08 37.12
C GLU A 319 5.43 1.15 36.26
N LEU A 320 5.48 0.95 34.94
CA LEU A 320 4.68 1.66 33.95
C LEU A 320 3.43 0.83 33.66
N ARG A 321 2.26 1.37 34.06
CA ARG A 321 0.96 0.76 33.75
C ARG A 321 0.45 1.34 32.43
N LEU A 322 0.32 0.48 31.42
CA LEU A 322 -0.26 0.87 30.13
C LEU A 322 -1.77 0.70 30.17
N ASP A 323 -2.49 1.70 29.67
CA ASP A 323 -3.94 1.71 29.49
C ASP A 323 -4.27 2.15 28.07
N ASP A 324 -4.63 1.17 27.23
CA ASP A 324 -4.91 1.34 25.80
C ASP A 324 -3.84 2.17 25.06
N ALA A 325 -2.57 1.96 25.45
CA ALA A 325 -1.44 2.71 24.90
C ALA A 325 -1.27 2.39 23.41
N PRO A 326 -1.22 3.39 22.50
CA PRO A 326 -1.11 3.16 21.07
C PRO A 326 0.26 2.59 20.70
N GLY A 327 0.25 1.72 19.71
CA GLY A 327 1.47 1.15 19.16
C GLY A 327 1.23 0.32 17.91
N ALA A 328 2.22 -0.48 17.55
CA ALA A 328 2.10 -1.45 16.48
C ALA A 328 2.95 -2.68 16.70
N THR A 329 2.42 -3.82 16.23
CA THR A 329 3.20 -5.06 16.06
C THR A 329 3.49 -5.28 14.59
N ALA A 330 4.75 -5.57 14.32
CA ALA A 330 5.28 -5.76 12.99
C ALA A 330 6.12 -7.03 12.88
N ARG A 331 6.33 -7.43 11.63
CA ARG A 331 7.06 -8.64 11.27
C ARG A 331 8.05 -8.37 10.15
N ILE A 332 9.22 -8.96 10.27
CA ILE A 332 10.24 -8.99 9.21
C ILE A 332 10.59 -10.45 8.93
N TYR A 333 10.71 -10.82 7.65
CA TYR A 333 11.25 -12.10 7.24
C TYR A 333 12.23 -11.90 6.10
N GLY A 334 13.41 -12.49 6.19
CA GLY A 334 14.47 -12.23 5.24
C GLY A 334 15.72 -13.10 5.39
N HIS A 335 16.78 -12.63 4.76
CA HIS A 335 18.13 -13.17 4.75
C HIS A 335 19.12 -12.28 5.53
N GLY A 336 18.64 -11.17 6.08
CA GLY A 336 19.46 -10.16 6.76
C GLY A 336 19.02 -8.73 6.44
N ASN A 337 19.72 -7.78 7.04
CA ASN A 337 19.47 -6.36 6.94
C ASN A 337 19.94 -5.75 5.62
N ALA A 338 19.37 -4.60 5.29
CA ALA A 338 19.81 -3.78 4.17
C ALA A 338 21.22 -3.20 4.43
N ARG A 339 21.89 -2.70 3.37
CA ARG A 339 23.17 -1.97 3.52
C ARG A 339 23.01 -0.74 4.41
N ARG A 340 21.90 -0.05 4.20
CA ARG A 340 21.48 1.15 4.89
C ARG A 340 19.97 1.23 4.83
N TRP A 341 19.33 1.61 5.92
CA TRP A 341 17.89 1.78 5.95
C TRP A 341 17.46 2.90 6.87
N ALA A 342 16.23 3.38 6.66
CA ALA A 342 15.46 4.14 7.60
C ALA A 342 14.06 3.56 7.68
N TRP A 343 13.48 3.50 8.87
CA TRP A 343 12.09 3.12 9.08
C TRP A 343 11.38 4.14 9.96
N LEU A 344 10.09 4.33 9.68
CA LEU A 344 9.17 5.15 10.47
C LEU A 344 7.85 4.40 10.58
N HIS A 345 7.40 4.23 11.81
CA HIS A 345 6.00 4.05 12.16
C HIS A 345 5.49 5.30 12.87
N ALA A 346 4.35 5.80 12.42
CA ALA A 346 3.78 7.05 12.93
C ALA A 346 2.27 6.87 13.11
N HIS A 347 1.82 6.87 14.37
CA HIS A 347 0.42 6.99 14.70
C HIS A 347 -0.01 8.46 14.55
N LEU A 348 -0.99 8.73 13.67
CA LEU A 348 -1.33 10.10 13.26
C LEU A 348 -2.62 10.63 13.89
N GLY A 349 -3.24 9.82 14.76
CA GLY A 349 -4.53 10.09 15.40
C GLY A 349 -5.73 9.74 14.52
N GLY A 350 -6.89 9.48 15.13
CA GLY A 350 -8.13 9.17 14.41
C GLY A 350 -8.10 7.90 13.56
N GLY A 351 -7.19 6.96 13.87
CA GLY A 351 -6.95 5.75 13.08
C GLY A 351 -6.13 5.99 11.79
N ASP A 352 -5.52 7.17 11.66
CA ASP A 352 -4.57 7.42 10.58
C ASP A 352 -3.18 6.90 11.01
N VAL A 353 -2.46 6.26 10.09
CA VAL A 353 -1.13 5.70 10.34
C VAL A 353 -0.25 5.83 9.10
N LEU A 354 1.02 6.19 9.30
CA LEU A 354 2.03 6.23 8.25
C LEU A 354 3.15 5.25 8.57
N GLU A 355 3.43 4.39 7.59
CA GLU A 355 4.48 3.38 7.62
C GLU A 355 5.46 3.63 6.47
N ILE A 356 6.75 3.74 6.77
CA ILE A 356 7.80 3.96 5.77
C ILE A 356 8.98 3.02 6.02
N VAL A 357 9.47 2.41 4.94
CA VAL A 357 10.81 1.82 4.89
C VAL A 357 11.55 2.38 3.69
N ALA A 358 12.70 3.01 3.93
CA ALA A 358 13.65 3.41 2.89
C ALA A 358 14.91 2.56 3.00
N ALA A 359 15.33 1.87 1.94
CA ALA A 359 16.44 0.92 2.04
C ALA A 359 17.36 0.90 0.81
N VAL A 360 18.65 0.68 1.05
CA VAL A 360 19.68 0.42 0.05
C VAL A 360 20.08 -1.06 0.13
N SER A 361 19.98 -1.78 -0.98
CA SER A 361 20.26 -3.22 -1.02
C SER A 361 21.75 -3.55 -0.87
N MET A 362 22.07 -4.72 -0.31
CA MET A 362 23.42 -5.27 -0.27
C MET A 362 23.94 -5.79 -1.63
N ARG A 363 23.05 -6.03 -2.62
CA ARG A 363 23.44 -6.64 -3.90
C ARG A 363 24.42 -5.74 -4.67
N PRO A 364 25.48 -6.28 -5.31
CA PRO A 364 26.58 -5.48 -5.87
C PRO A 364 26.21 -4.33 -6.80
N VAL A 365 25.17 -4.51 -7.62
CA VAL A 365 24.67 -3.47 -8.54
C VAL A 365 23.72 -2.51 -7.82
N LEU A 366 22.89 -3.02 -6.91
CA LEU A 366 21.86 -2.24 -6.24
C LEU A 366 22.40 -1.39 -5.08
N ARG A 367 23.55 -1.75 -4.51
CA ARG A 367 24.19 -1.02 -3.39
C ARG A 367 24.65 0.40 -3.72
N ARG A 368 24.73 0.74 -5.02
CA ARG A 368 25.09 2.07 -5.52
C ARG A 368 23.88 2.91 -5.92
N LEU A 369 22.67 2.33 -5.87
CA LEU A 369 21.45 3.05 -6.21
C LEU A 369 20.97 3.89 -5.02
N PRO A 370 20.24 5.00 -5.28
CA PRO A 370 19.53 5.71 -4.24
C PRO A 370 18.58 4.78 -3.45
N PRO A 371 18.24 5.11 -2.19
CA PRO A 371 17.32 4.30 -1.41
C PRO A 371 15.99 4.07 -2.12
N LEU A 372 15.51 2.82 -2.09
CA LEU A 372 14.15 2.48 -2.49
C LEU A 372 13.21 2.81 -1.34
N VAL A 373 12.10 3.48 -1.64
CA VAL A 373 11.10 3.88 -0.65
C VAL A 373 9.85 3.04 -0.79
N PHE A 374 9.48 2.42 0.32
CA PHE A 374 8.23 1.72 0.55
C PHE A 374 7.42 2.55 1.54
N LEU A 375 6.22 2.97 1.16
CA LEU A 375 5.41 3.87 1.96
C LEU A 375 3.93 3.47 1.92
N ARG A 376 3.28 3.48 3.08
CA ARG A 376 1.84 3.26 3.23
C ARG A 376 1.29 4.27 4.25
N LEU A 377 0.49 5.22 3.75
CA LEU A 377 -0.34 6.09 4.57
C LEU A 377 -1.77 5.56 4.56
N ARG A 378 -2.27 5.07 5.70
CA ARG A 378 -3.71 4.87 5.91
C ARG A 378 -4.28 6.17 6.42
N LYS A 379 -5.21 6.73 5.66
CA LYS A 379 -5.94 7.94 6.02
C LYS A 379 -7.44 7.76 5.77
N ASP A 380 -8.28 8.04 6.76
CA ASP A 380 -9.75 7.89 6.70
C ASP A 380 -10.17 6.49 6.19
N GLY A 381 -9.55 5.45 6.73
CA GLY A 381 -9.77 4.05 6.33
C GLY A 381 -9.26 3.69 4.92
N ARG A 382 -8.51 4.56 4.24
CA ARG A 382 -7.98 4.32 2.89
C ARG A 382 -6.47 4.37 2.86
N THR A 383 -5.85 3.32 2.32
CA THR A 383 -4.39 3.30 2.19
C THR A 383 -3.89 3.86 0.84
N TRP A 384 -2.93 4.78 0.92
CA TRP A 384 -2.23 5.40 -0.18
C TRP A 384 -0.71 5.14 -0.07
N PRO A 385 0.00 4.97 -1.20
CA PRO A 385 -0.53 4.71 -2.54
C PRO A 385 -1.29 3.39 -2.60
N ARG A 386 -2.32 3.25 -3.46
CA ARG A 386 -3.11 1.99 -3.55
C ARG A 386 -2.25 0.76 -3.86
N ARG A 387 -1.23 0.95 -4.69
CA ARG A 387 -0.23 -0.05 -5.06
C ARG A 387 1.13 0.41 -4.51
N VAL A 388 1.71 -0.38 -3.62
CA VAL A 388 2.99 -0.10 -2.98
C VAL A 388 4.15 -0.07 -3.96
N GLU A 389 4.05 -0.82 -5.07
CA GLU A 389 5.04 -0.81 -6.15
C GLU A 389 5.18 0.58 -6.79
N ARG A 390 4.18 1.46 -6.67
CA ARG A 390 4.28 2.84 -7.17
C ARG A 390 5.27 3.67 -6.35
N ALA A 391 5.47 3.36 -5.07
CA ALA A 391 6.48 4.01 -4.26
C ALA A 391 7.89 3.53 -4.64
N ALA A 392 8.06 2.20 -4.76
CA ALA A 392 9.37 1.58 -4.97
C ALA A 392 9.83 1.52 -6.45
N VAL A 393 8.93 1.24 -7.40
CA VAL A 393 9.24 0.97 -8.83
C VAL A 393 8.93 2.18 -9.73
N GLY A 394 8.42 3.28 -9.18
CA GLY A 394 8.33 4.57 -9.87
C GLY A 394 9.69 5.25 -10.13
N TRP A 395 10.81 4.53 -9.94
CA TRP A 395 12.18 5.04 -9.85
C TRP A 395 12.66 5.85 -11.05
N ALA A 396 12.12 5.59 -12.25
CA ALA A 396 12.46 6.30 -13.49
C ALA A 396 11.48 7.44 -13.87
N GLY A 397 10.47 7.71 -13.04
CA GLY A 397 9.42 8.71 -13.34
C GLY A 397 9.60 10.05 -12.64
N VAL A 398 9.07 11.12 -13.26
CA VAL A 398 8.90 12.42 -12.60
C VAL A 398 8.00 12.22 -11.37
N GLY A 399 8.50 12.58 -10.19
CA GLY A 399 7.75 12.41 -8.93
C GLY A 399 8.07 11.23 -8.05
N ARG A 400 9.15 10.51 -8.37
CA ARG A 400 9.60 9.38 -7.57
C ARG A 400 9.68 9.71 -6.09
N PHE A 401 9.41 8.70 -5.27
CA PHE A 401 9.78 8.77 -3.87
C PHE A 401 11.32 8.76 -3.76
N ARG A 402 11.83 9.64 -2.91
CA ARG A 402 13.24 9.80 -2.58
C ARG A 402 13.35 9.77 -1.08
N ALA A 403 14.38 9.11 -0.58
CA ALA A 403 14.81 9.26 0.78
C ALA A 403 16.22 9.85 0.82
N ASP A 404 16.43 10.76 1.76
CA ASP A 404 17.76 11.09 2.26
C ASP A 404 17.88 10.48 3.65
N ILE A 405 18.60 9.36 3.75
CA ILE A 405 18.81 8.66 5.01
C ILE A 405 19.98 9.36 5.71
N GLY A 406 19.86 9.61 7.00
CA GLY A 406 20.83 10.38 7.78
C GLY A 406 20.43 10.45 9.25
N LEU A 407 21.37 10.86 10.09
CA LEU A 407 21.11 11.22 11.48
C LEU A 407 21.74 12.59 11.77
N PRO A 408 21.14 13.39 12.68
CA PRO A 408 19.91 13.10 13.42
C PRO A 408 18.64 13.24 12.56
N VAL A 409 18.75 13.76 11.33
CA VAL A 409 17.59 13.99 10.46
C VAL A 409 17.64 13.10 9.21
N TRP A 410 16.50 12.52 8.85
CA TRP A 410 16.28 11.90 7.55
C TRP A 410 14.94 12.33 6.95
N THR A 411 14.83 12.22 5.63
CA THR A 411 13.65 12.73 4.91
C THR A 411 13.13 11.75 3.88
N VAL A 412 11.81 11.78 3.64
CA VAL A 412 11.17 11.15 2.49
C VAL A 412 10.29 12.16 1.77
N THR A 413 10.48 12.28 0.46
CA THR A 413 9.62 13.10 -0.40
C THR A 413 9.19 12.31 -1.62
N GLY A 414 7.97 12.48 -2.09
CA GLY A 414 7.51 11.79 -3.28
C GLY A 414 6.06 12.05 -3.61
N HIS A 415 5.61 11.56 -4.76
CA HIS A 415 4.21 11.67 -5.14
C HIS A 415 3.68 10.42 -5.84
N SER A 416 2.37 10.24 -5.75
CA SER A 416 1.66 9.17 -6.44
C SER A 416 0.27 9.64 -6.81
N GLY A 417 0.06 9.81 -8.12
CA GLY A 417 -1.16 10.42 -8.65
C GLY A 417 -1.24 11.89 -8.28
N MET A 418 -2.38 12.32 -7.73
CA MET A 418 -2.64 13.71 -7.37
C MET A 418 -2.24 14.06 -5.94
N ARG A 419 -1.48 13.19 -5.26
CA ARG A 419 -1.00 13.42 -3.89
C ARG A 419 0.52 13.37 -3.85
N ARG A 420 1.12 14.28 -3.08
CA ARG A 420 2.54 14.25 -2.73
C ARG A 420 2.71 14.33 -1.22
N VAL A 421 3.82 13.80 -0.73
CA VAL A 421 4.18 13.79 0.69
C VAL A 421 5.59 14.33 0.88
N LYS A 422 5.80 15.05 1.99
CA LYS A 422 7.09 15.37 2.56
C LYS A 422 7.08 14.91 4.01
N VAL A 423 8.09 14.13 4.38
CA VAL A 423 8.29 13.61 5.73
C VAL A 423 9.69 13.99 6.15
N VAL A 424 9.81 14.59 7.32
CA VAL A 424 11.08 14.89 7.99
C VAL A 424 11.01 14.21 9.34
N VAL A 425 11.98 13.36 9.64
CA VAL A 425 12.10 12.66 10.93
C VAL A 425 13.37 13.15 11.60
N THR A 426 13.28 13.47 12.88
CA THR A 426 14.41 13.86 13.72
C THR A 426 14.55 12.83 14.84
N GLN A 427 15.73 12.24 14.96
CA GLN A 427 16.13 11.31 16.00
C GLN A 427 17.26 11.95 16.81
N PRO A 428 16.92 12.66 17.91
CA PRO A 428 17.92 13.23 18.81
C PRO A 428 18.82 12.13 19.38
N GLU A 429 20.11 12.41 19.55
CA GLU A 429 21.09 11.41 20.00
C GLU A 429 20.76 10.89 21.41
N GLU A 430 20.34 11.80 22.29
CA GLU A 430 19.92 11.55 23.66
C GLU A 430 18.67 10.65 23.76
N ARG A 431 17.86 10.57 22.70
CA ARG A 431 16.64 9.73 22.60
C ARG A 431 16.82 8.53 21.68
N THR A 432 18.05 8.21 21.28
CA THR A 432 18.34 7.16 20.30
C THR A 432 19.24 6.08 20.87
N LEU A 433 18.77 4.84 20.82
CA LEU A 433 19.54 3.66 21.20
C LEU A 433 20.28 3.09 20.00
N ALA A 434 21.59 2.88 20.15
CA ALA A 434 22.40 2.14 19.18
C ALA A 434 22.56 0.67 19.62
N LEU A 435 22.18 -0.28 18.76
CA LEU A 435 22.34 -1.71 18.99
C LEU A 435 23.06 -2.41 17.82
N ASP A 436 23.96 -3.32 18.16
CA ASP A 436 24.61 -4.21 17.21
C ASP A 436 23.70 -5.38 16.82
N TYR A 437 23.61 -5.61 15.52
CA TYR A 437 22.85 -6.68 14.88
C TYR A 437 23.83 -7.63 14.19
N THR A 438 23.51 -8.91 14.21
CA THR A 438 24.26 -9.94 13.48
C THR A 438 23.34 -10.57 12.45
N ASP A 439 23.66 -10.36 11.18
CA ASP A 439 22.90 -11.01 10.10
C ASP A 439 23.17 -12.52 10.05
N PRO A 440 22.29 -13.31 9.41
CA PRO A 440 22.49 -14.76 9.27
C PRO A 440 23.81 -15.17 8.60
N ASP A 441 24.43 -14.30 7.81
CA ASP A 441 25.75 -14.54 7.20
C ASP A 441 26.93 -14.20 8.14
N GLY A 442 26.65 -13.84 9.39
CA GLY A 442 27.62 -13.46 10.43
C GLY A 442 28.07 -12.00 10.36
N SER A 443 27.62 -11.23 9.38
CA SER A 443 28.07 -9.84 9.23
C SER A 443 27.29 -8.89 10.14
N GLY A 444 27.99 -7.91 10.72
CA GLY A 444 27.42 -6.94 11.65
C GLY A 444 26.68 -5.78 10.97
N ALA A 445 25.66 -5.24 11.63
CA ALA A 445 25.04 -3.95 11.32
C ALA A 445 24.73 -3.20 12.62
N VAL A 446 24.58 -1.87 12.55
CA VAL A 446 24.17 -1.08 13.71
C VAL A 446 22.81 -0.46 13.42
N CYS A 447 21.82 -0.77 14.26
CA CYS A 447 20.54 -0.09 14.27
C CYS A 447 20.56 1.06 15.27
N ARG A 448 20.09 2.24 14.87
CA ARG A 448 19.90 3.40 15.75
C ARG A 448 18.40 3.69 15.80
N ASN A 449 17.74 3.20 16.83
CA ASN A 449 16.29 3.24 17.00
C ASN A 449 15.90 4.28 18.07
N SER A 450 14.76 4.94 17.88
CA SER A 450 14.13 5.84 18.83
C SER A 450 12.63 5.63 18.80
N GLU A 451 12.04 5.34 19.96
CA GLU A 451 10.59 5.26 20.14
C GLU A 451 9.97 6.59 20.63
N THR A 452 10.79 7.65 20.68
CA THR A 452 10.41 9.02 21.07
C THR A 452 11.01 10.04 20.10
N ALA A 453 11.05 9.69 18.80
CA ALA A 453 11.50 10.58 17.75
C ALA A 453 10.43 11.64 17.40
N ASP A 454 10.86 12.66 16.66
CA ASP A 454 9.96 13.68 16.12
C ASP A 454 9.71 13.42 14.63
N ALA A 455 8.50 13.74 14.17
CA ALA A 455 8.18 13.69 12.74
C ALA A 455 7.28 14.83 12.31
N HIS A 456 7.65 15.48 11.20
CA HIS A 456 6.78 16.40 10.47
C HIS A 456 6.38 15.76 9.14
N ILE A 457 5.07 15.51 9.00
CA ILE A 457 4.48 14.87 7.83
C ILE A 457 3.53 15.86 7.15
N LEU A 458 3.85 16.28 5.94
CA LEU A 458 3.01 17.14 5.09
C LEU A 458 2.47 16.34 3.91
N LEU A 459 1.15 16.21 3.82
CA LEU A 459 0.43 15.64 2.68
C LEU A 459 -0.23 16.75 1.88
N GLU A 460 0.01 16.77 0.57
CA GLU A 460 -0.57 17.77 -0.33
C GLU A 460 -1.30 17.11 -1.51
N ARG A 461 -2.32 17.82 -2.00
CA ARG A 461 -3.12 17.42 -3.17
C ARG A 461 -3.03 18.43 -4.30
N TRP A 462 -2.99 17.91 -5.52
CA TRP A 462 -3.04 18.72 -6.73
C TRP A 462 -4.46 19.22 -7.04
N TRP A 463 -4.63 20.54 -7.13
CA TRP A 463 -5.87 21.21 -7.57
C TRP A 463 -5.57 22.32 -8.59
N GLY A 464 -4.63 22.07 -9.51
CA GLY A 464 -4.02 23.10 -10.39
C GLY A 464 -2.79 23.78 -9.77
N ARG A 465 -2.67 23.70 -8.44
CA ARG A 465 -1.44 23.85 -7.66
C ARG A 465 -1.46 22.85 -6.51
N TRP A 466 -0.31 22.54 -5.92
CA TRP A 466 -0.26 21.76 -4.69
C TRP A 466 -0.85 22.57 -3.54
N ARG A 467 -1.71 21.94 -2.75
CA ARG A 467 -2.33 22.52 -1.56
C ARG A 467 -2.26 21.50 -0.43
N LYS A 468 -2.02 21.96 0.80
CA LYS A 468 -2.07 21.13 2.00
C LYS A 468 -3.41 20.39 2.06
N GLU A 469 -3.34 19.06 2.10
CA GLU A 469 -4.47 18.15 2.36
C GLU A 469 -4.49 17.79 3.84
N ALA A 470 -3.33 17.50 4.44
CA ALA A 470 -3.16 17.23 5.87
C ALA A 470 -1.71 17.52 6.29
N GLU A 471 -1.52 17.77 7.57
CA GLU A 471 -0.21 18.00 8.20
C GLU A 471 -0.25 17.45 9.61
N TRP A 472 0.79 16.71 9.98
CA TRP A 472 0.96 16.13 11.31
C TRP A 472 2.33 16.50 11.84
N LEU A 473 2.34 16.87 13.12
CA LEU A 473 3.54 17.15 13.90
C LEU A 473 3.50 16.16 15.07
N LEU A 474 4.46 15.24 15.07
CA LEU A 474 4.70 14.30 16.15
C LEU A 474 5.93 14.80 16.91
N ASP A 475 5.74 15.08 18.19
CA ASP A 475 6.77 15.52 19.13
C ASP A 475 6.94 14.39 20.15
N GLY A 476 8.08 13.70 20.10
CA GLY A 476 8.38 12.58 21.00
C GLY A 476 7.50 11.34 20.84
N THR A 477 6.75 11.18 19.75
CA THR A 477 5.80 10.07 19.56
C THR A 477 5.95 9.31 18.24
N ALA A 478 6.99 9.63 17.45
CA ALA A 478 7.32 8.86 16.27
C ALA A 478 8.26 7.70 16.63
N HIS A 479 8.01 6.53 16.05
CA HIS A 479 8.87 5.36 16.16
C HIS A 479 9.75 5.30 14.92
N ALA A 480 11.05 5.50 15.09
CA ALA A 480 11.96 5.68 13.96
C ALA A 480 13.29 4.96 14.17
N GLU A 481 13.86 4.46 13.09
CA GLU A 481 15.21 3.91 13.10
C GLU A 481 16.00 4.34 11.88
N VAL A 482 17.32 4.41 12.04
CA VAL A 482 18.29 4.45 10.94
C VAL A 482 19.34 3.39 11.21
N GLY A 483 19.48 2.47 10.27
CA GLY A 483 20.49 1.44 10.35
C GLY A 483 21.46 1.45 9.19
N GLY A 484 22.62 0.86 9.42
CA GLY A 484 23.66 0.77 8.41
C GLY A 484 24.84 -0.07 8.85
N ARG A 485 25.76 -0.23 7.90
CA ARG A 485 26.99 -1.01 8.01
C ARG A 485 28.18 -0.17 7.64
#